data_AF-A0A948W6R9-F1
#
_entry.id   AF-A0A948W6R9-F1
#
_cell.length_a   1.000
_cell.length_b   1.000
_cell.length_c   1.000
_cell.angle_alpha   90.00
_cell.angle_beta   90.00
_cell.angle_gamma   90.00
#
_symmetry.space_group_name_H-M   'P 1'
#
loop_
_entity.id
_entity.type
_entity.pdbx_description
1 polymer ?
#
loop_
_entity_poly.entity_id
_entity_poly.type
_entity_poly.pdbx_seq_one_letter_code
_entity_poly.pdbx_strand_id
1 'polypeptide(L)'
;MPSLEINKSSVPGMIFVGGKSRRMGEPKAQIRIGCRTCIEHVIHAVKPVVSSLTLVGETDGLAFLGLPQIPDARPGYGPLCGLETAFLHAAAIADSAAATNASNISNTSDASGASNAPDDSDDSDDSDAADTPDAPGAPDRDLILVIACDIPCIRSDVLRHLIDSIGDHDAAVPLAGGLQHPLCAVYHRSTLPMIQNRLERGVYGMLGFLAAIDCLDVTHDASGKELDPNFFINVNTPEDLERVRDCIEG
;
A
#
# COMPACT_ATOMS: atom_id res chain seq x y z
N MET A 1 -11.77 1.26 26.74
CA MET A 1 -11.58 0.95 25.31
C MET A 1 -10.09 1.08 25.03
N PRO A 2 -9.33 -0.02 24.97
CA PRO A 2 -7.94 0.06 24.53
C PRO A 2 -7.96 0.31 23.02
N SER A 3 -7.45 1.48 22.62
CA SER A 3 -7.11 1.76 21.22
C SER A 3 -6.07 0.74 20.79
N LEU A 4 -6.40 -0.15 19.85
CA LEU A 4 -5.45 -1.06 19.23
C LEU A 4 -4.32 -0.20 18.63
N GLU A 5 -3.13 -0.26 19.24
CA GLU A 5 -1.94 0.32 18.65
C GLU A 5 -1.59 -0.52 17.42
N ILE A 6 -1.94 0.02 16.25
CA ILE A 6 -1.53 -0.52 14.96
C ILE A 6 -0.01 -0.65 14.98
N ASN A 7 0.52 -1.79 14.54
CA ASN A 7 1.94 -1.94 14.23
C ASN A 7 2.20 -1.12 12.94
N LYS A 8 2.33 0.20 13.09
CA LYS A 8 2.36 1.26 12.06
C LYS A 8 3.55 1.19 11.08
N SER A 9 4.19 0.02 10.97
CA SER A 9 5.42 -0.25 10.23
C SER A 9 5.38 -1.57 9.42
N SER A 10 4.20 -2.09 9.05
CA SER A 10 4.06 -3.28 8.19
C SER A 10 3.61 -2.98 6.75
N VAL A 11 3.11 -1.78 6.45
CA VAL A 11 2.50 -1.47 5.13
C VAL A 11 3.58 -1.27 4.04
N PRO A 12 3.68 -2.13 3.01
CA PRO A 12 4.54 -1.89 1.87
C PRO A 12 4.03 -0.73 0.99
N GLY A 13 4.96 0.08 0.51
CA GLY A 13 4.72 1.15 -0.46
C GLY A 13 5.09 0.74 -1.89
N MET A 14 4.21 1.05 -2.82
CA MET A 14 4.34 0.75 -4.24
C MET A 14 4.28 2.06 -5.03
N ILE A 15 5.41 2.45 -5.64
CA ILE A 15 5.48 3.64 -6.49
C ILE A 15 5.34 3.21 -7.93
N PHE A 16 4.28 3.68 -8.58
CA PHE A 16 3.95 3.38 -9.96
C PHE A 16 4.75 4.32 -10.85
N VAL A 17 5.67 3.72 -11.60
CA VAL A 17 6.51 4.38 -12.58
C VAL A 17 6.04 3.92 -13.95
N GLY A 18 5.34 4.78 -14.67
CA GLY A 18 4.85 4.40 -15.98
C GLY A 18 3.93 5.44 -16.59
N GLY A 19 3.91 5.45 -17.91
CA GLY A 19 3.18 6.41 -18.72
C GLY A 19 4.08 6.91 -19.82
N LYS A 20 3.77 6.54 -21.06
CA LYS A 20 4.49 6.98 -22.26
C LYS A 20 4.45 8.50 -22.34
N SER A 21 5.45 9.17 -21.76
CA SER A 21 5.58 10.63 -21.78
C SER A 21 6.10 11.06 -23.16
N ARG A 22 5.22 10.98 -24.17
CA ARG A 22 5.55 11.36 -25.55
C ARG A 22 5.53 12.89 -25.75
N ARG A 23 4.99 13.65 -24.78
CA ARG A 23 4.74 15.09 -24.92
C ARG A 23 5.88 15.97 -24.37
N MET A 24 6.63 15.52 -23.36
CA MET A 24 7.68 16.31 -22.70
C MET A 24 9.11 15.91 -23.11
N GLY A 25 9.29 14.88 -23.95
CA GLY A 25 10.61 14.46 -24.44
C GLY A 25 11.50 13.75 -23.41
N GLU A 26 11.25 13.92 -22.11
CA GLU A 26 11.98 13.28 -21.00
C GLU A 26 11.06 12.41 -20.11
N PRO A 27 11.61 11.35 -19.48
CA PRO A 27 10.88 10.54 -18.50
C PRO A 27 10.43 11.42 -17.31
N LYS A 28 9.11 11.51 -17.06
CA LYS A 28 8.54 12.38 -16.01
C LYS A 28 9.14 12.17 -14.63
N ALA A 29 9.42 10.92 -14.28
CA ALA A 29 10.01 10.55 -13.00
C ALA A 29 11.36 11.25 -12.75
N GLN A 30 12.12 11.55 -13.82
CA GLN A 30 13.46 12.14 -13.76
C GLN A 30 13.46 13.67 -13.90
N ILE A 31 12.28 14.30 -14.08
CA ILE A 31 12.17 15.77 -14.14
C ILE A 31 12.68 16.35 -12.82
N ARG A 32 13.59 17.33 -12.90
CA ARG A 32 14.17 17.99 -11.72
C ARG A 32 13.28 19.12 -11.22
N ILE A 33 13.04 19.11 -9.91
CA ILE A 33 12.31 20.13 -9.16
C ILE A 33 13.21 20.53 -7.98
N GLY A 34 13.84 21.70 -8.09
CA GLY A 34 14.90 22.12 -7.19
C GLY A 34 16.09 21.14 -7.19
N CYS A 35 16.43 20.60 -6.01
CA CYS A 35 17.56 19.69 -5.84
C CYS A 35 17.26 18.21 -6.09
N ARG A 36 15.98 17.82 -6.20
CA ARG A 36 15.52 16.43 -6.36
C ARG A 36 14.77 16.25 -7.68
N THR A 37 14.72 15.03 -8.16
CA THR A 37 13.82 14.59 -9.22
C THR A 37 12.39 14.43 -8.67
N CYS A 38 11.41 14.42 -9.56
CA CYS A 38 10.00 14.21 -9.23
C CYS A 38 9.81 12.95 -8.38
N ILE A 39 10.40 11.83 -8.79
CA ILE A 39 10.31 10.57 -8.05
C ILE A 39 11.03 10.62 -6.70
N GLU A 40 12.14 11.36 -6.57
CA GLU A 40 12.85 11.51 -5.29
C GLU A 40 12.02 12.28 -4.26
N HIS A 41 11.22 13.27 -4.69
CA HIS A 41 10.26 13.94 -3.80
C HIS A 41 9.20 12.97 -3.30
N VAL A 42 8.63 12.16 -4.21
CA VAL A 42 7.66 11.12 -3.83
C VAL A 42 8.29 10.11 -2.86
N ILE A 43 9.49 9.60 -3.16
CA ILE A 43 10.20 8.66 -2.27
C ILE A 43 10.40 9.28 -0.88
N HIS A 44 10.79 10.56 -0.80
CA HIS A 44 10.99 11.25 0.47
C HIS A 44 9.69 11.34 1.28
N ALA A 45 8.56 11.57 0.62
CA ALA A 45 7.25 11.61 1.28
C ALA A 45 6.77 10.22 1.74
N VAL A 46 7.03 9.17 0.96
CA VAL A 46 6.51 7.82 1.21
C VAL A 46 7.36 7.05 2.22
N LYS A 47 8.68 7.14 2.11
CA LYS A 47 9.64 6.35 2.91
C LYS A 47 9.40 6.37 4.43
N PRO A 48 9.04 7.48 5.10
CA PRO A 48 8.79 7.47 6.55
C PRO A 48 7.44 6.85 6.95
N VAL A 49 6.61 6.45 5.99
CA VAL A 49 5.24 5.97 6.21
C VAL A 49 5.11 4.46 5.95
N VAL A 50 6.05 3.86 5.23
CA VAL A 50 5.98 2.45 4.77
C VAL A 50 7.12 1.59 5.31
N SER A 51 6.90 0.28 5.36
CA SER A 51 7.86 -0.73 5.80
C SER A 51 8.93 -1.03 4.75
N SER A 52 8.52 -1.05 3.49
CA SER A 52 9.35 -1.26 2.31
C SER A 52 8.86 -0.40 1.16
N LEU A 53 9.70 -0.16 0.17
CA LEU A 53 9.35 0.65 -0.99
C LEU A 53 9.82 -0.03 -2.27
N THR A 54 8.90 -0.22 -3.22
CA THR A 54 9.18 -0.87 -4.50
C THR A 54 8.64 -0.04 -5.66
N LEU A 55 9.39 0.02 -6.75
CA LEU A 55 8.99 0.66 -7.99
C LEU A 55 8.28 -0.35 -8.89
N VAL A 56 7.13 0.02 -9.45
CA VAL A 56 6.30 -0.86 -10.30
C VAL A 56 6.09 -0.19 -11.65
N GLY A 57 6.45 -0.88 -12.73
CA GLY A 57 6.21 -0.46 -14.12
C GLY A 57 7.49 -0.32 -14.96
N GLU A 58 7.54 0.70 -15.82
CA GLU A 58 8.66 0.97 -16.72
C GLU A 58 9.72 1.80 -15.99
N THR A 59 10.73 1.12 -15.45
CA THR A 59 11.74 1.71 -14.54
C THR A 59 13.08 2.03 -15.21
N ASP A 60 13.12 2.10 -16.53
CA ASP A 60 14.33 2.41 -17.29
C ASP A 60 14.97 3.73 -16.82
N GLY A 61 16.27 3.66 -16.52
CA GLY A 61 17.03 4.81 -16.01
C GLY A 61 16.80 5.14 -14.52
N LEU A 62 16.07 4.32 -13.76
CA LEU A 62 15.85 4.52 -12.32
C LEU A 62 16.71 3.64 -11.42
N ALA A 63 17.64 2.87 -12.00
CA ALA A 63 18.58 2.02 -11.24
C ALA A 63 19.37 2.79 -10.17
N PHE A 64 19.64 4.08 -10.38
CA PHE A 64 20.36 4.93 -9.43
C PHE A 64 19.63 5.12 -8.09
N LEU A 65 18.32 4.87 -8.03
CA LEU A 65 17.53 4.99 -6.80
C LEU A 65 17.81 3.86 -5.79
N GLY A 66 18.40 2.73 -6.24
CA GLY A 66 18.72 1.60 -5.38
C GLY A 66 17.51 0.90 -4.75
N LEU A 67 16.30 1.13 -5.28
CA LEU A 67 15.07 0.50 -4.83
C LEU A 67 14.76 -0.76 -5.66
N PRO A 68 14.07 -1.77 -5.09
CA PRO A 68 13.48 -2.87 -5.85
C PRO A 68 12.61 -2.37 -7.00
N GLN A 69 12.69 -3.03 -8.15
CA GLN A 69 11.97 -2.67 -9.38
C GLN A 69 11.27 -3.89 -9.95
N ILE A 70 10.01 -3.72 -10.33
CA ILE A 70 9.19 -4.78 -10.89
C ILE A 70 8.58 -4.29 -12.19
N PRO A 71 8.78 -5.00 -13.31
CA PRO A 71 8.09 -4.69 -14.54
C PRO A 71 6.59 -4.96 -14.40
N ASP A 72 5.77 -4.17 -15.06
CA ASP A 72 4.33 -4.45 -15.15
C ASP A 72 4.12 -5.82 -15.83
N ALA A 73 3.31 -6.69 -15.22
CA ALA A 73 3.01 -8.01 -15.77
C ALA A 73 2.23 -7.92 -17.09
N ARG A 74 1.45 -6.84 -17.30
CA ARG A 74 0.66 -6.62 -18.52
C ARG A 74 0.84 -5.17 -19.03
N PRO A 75 1.99 -4.86 -19.64
CA PRO A 75 2.30 -3.50 -20.05
C PRO A 75 1.29 -2.97 -21.08
N GLY A 76 0.79 -1.76 -20.85
CA GLY A 76 -0.09 -1.05 -21.79
C GLY A 76 -1.58 -1.23 -21.58
N TYR A 77 -2.00 -2.01 -20.58
CA TYR A 77 -3.42 -2.24 -20.24
C TYR A 77 -3.93 -1.32 -19.11
N GLY A 78 -3.12 -0.37 -18.67
CA GLY A 78 -3.51 0.70 -17.75
C GLY A 78 -3.16 0.42 -16.28
N PRO A 79 -3.49 1.36 -15.36
CA PRO A 79 -2.99 1.32 -13.98
C PRO A 79 -3.48 0.13 -13.15
N LEU A 80 -4.64 -0.45 -13.51
CA LEU A 80 -5.20 -1.60 -12.81
C LEU A 80 -4.32 -2.86 -12.95
N CYS A 81 -3.57 -3.00 -14.05
CA CYS A 81 -2.57 -4.07 -14.24
C CYS A 81 -1.34 -3.87 -13.35
N GLY A 82 -0.89 -2.61 -13.21
CA GLY A 82 0.14 -2.29 -12.23
C GLY A 82 -0.32 -2.60 -10.80
N LEU A 83 -1.61 -2.41 -10.49
CA LEU A 83 -2.19 -2.75 -9.19
C LEU A 83 -2.15 -4.25 -8.91
N GLU A 84 -2.56 -5.07 -9.88
CA GLU A 84 -2.40 -6.53 -9.83
C GLU A 84 -0.94 -6.92 -9.56
N THR A 85 0.00 -6.34 -10.32
CA THR A 85 1.45 -6.61 -10.18
C THR A 85 1.96 -6.26 -8.78
N ALA A 86 1.60 -5.07 -8.28
CA ALA A 86 1.98 -4.58 -6.97
C ALA A 86 1.47 -5.51 -5.85
N PHE A 87 0.24 -6.00 -5.95
CA PHE A 87 -0.38 -6.83 -4.94
C PHE A 87 0.23 -8.24 -4.89
N LEU A 88 0.46 -8.84 -6.05
CA LEU A 88 1.14 -10.13 -6.14
C LEU A 88 2.55 -10.08 -5.53
N HIS A 89 3.25 -8.95 -5.72
CA HIS A 89 4.57 -8.79 -5.12
C HIS A 89 4.52 -8.56 -3.61
N ALA A 90 3.59 -7.73 -3.12
CA ALA A 90 3.41 -7.54 -1.68
C ALA A 90 3.12 -8.87 -0.96
N ALA A 91 2.29 -9.73 -1.58
CA ALA A 91 2.04 -11.09 -1.08
C ALA A 91 3.33 -11.91 -0.99
N ALA A 92 4.11 -11.96 -2.06
CA ALA A 92 5.37 -12.71 -2.08
C ALA A 92 6.39 -12.23 -1.03
N ILE A 93 6.46 -10.92 -0.76
CA ILE A 93 7.30 -10.38 0.32
C ILE A 93 6.78 -10.84 1.69
N ALA A 94 5.47 -10.72 1.93
CA ALA A 94 4.86 -11.10 3.20
C ALA A 94 5.04 -12.59 3.50
N ASP A 95 4.85 -13.45 2.49
CA ASP A 95 5.02 -14.91 2.62
C ASP A 95 6.47 -15.28 2.95
N SER A 96 7.45 -14.62 2.30
CA SER A 96 8.88 -14.81 2.56
C SER A 96 9.28 -14.37 3.98
N ALA A 97 8.71 -13.26 4.45
CA ALA A 97 8.93 -12.77 5.81
C ALA A 97 8.31 -13.70 6.87
N ALA A 98 7.11 -14.24 6.62
CA ALA A 98 6.44 -15.20 7.49
C ALA A 98 7.22 -16.53 7.59
N ALA A 99 7.71 -17.06 6.47
CA ALA A 99 8.53 -18.28 6.45
C ALA A 99 9.86 -18.12 7.22
N THR A 100 10.47 -16.93 7.16
CA THR A 100 11.69 -16.62 7.91
C THR A 100 11.43 -16.53 9.41
N ASN A 101 10.30 -15.95 9.83
CA ASN A 101 9.92 -15.86 11.24
C ASN A 101 9.53 -17.23 11.84
N ALA A 102 8.83 -18.09 11.10
CA ALA A 102 8.47 -19.43 11.56
C ALA A 102 9.70 -20.31 11.88
N SER A 103 10.81 -20.11 11.16
CA SER A 103 12.06 -20.84 11.36
C SER A 103 12.85 -20.40 12.61
N ASN A 104 12.56 -19.20 13.15
CA ASN A 104 13.21 -18.69 14.36
C ASN A 104 12.47 -19.05 15.66
N ILE A 105 11.17 -19.35 15.58
CA ILE A 105 10.36 -19.72 16.76
C ILE A 105 10.64 -21.17 17.19
N SER A 106 11.00 -22.06 16.26
CA SER A 106 11.33 -23.46 16.53
C SER A 106 12.65 -23.70 17.27
N ASN A 107 13.46 -22.66 17.55
CA ASN A 107 14.75 -22.77 18.24
C ASN A 107 14.71 -22.35 19.73
N THR A 108 13.52 -22.24 20.36
CA THR A 108 13.39 -21.94 21.79
C THR A 108 12.60 -23.00 22.56
N SER A 109 12.99 -24.27 22.44
CA SER A 109 12.53 -25.29 23.38
C SER A 109 13.58 -26.38 23.55
N ASP A 110 14.62 -26.09 24.32
CA ASP A 110 15.48 -27.10 24.92
C ASP A 110 16.08 -26.59 26.23
N ALA A 111 15.39 -26.86 27.34
CA ALA A 111 16.01 -27.10 28.65
C ALA A 111 15.03 -27.70 29.67
N SER A 112 15.15 -29.04 29.81
CA SER A 112 15.08 -29.83 31.06
C SER A 112 13.74 -30.36 31.60
N GLY A 113 13.70 -31.69 31.76
CA GLY A 113 13.16 -32.36 32.95
C GLY A 113 12.22 -33.53 32.70
N ALA A 114 12.73 -34.76 32.79
CA ALA A 114 11.98 -36.02 32.60
C ALA A 114 11.52 -36.69 33.92
N SER A 115 10.64 -37.70 33.77
CA SER A 115 10.19 -38.79 34.69
C SER A 115 8.96 -38.48 35.57
N ASN A 116 7.96 -39.35 35.79
CA ASN A 116 7.64 -40.74 35.39
C ASN A 116 6.12 -41.00 35.62
N ALA A 117 5.57 -42.04 34.99
CA ALA A 117 4.16 -42.49 34.88
C ALA A 117 3.55 -43.21 36.14
N PRO A 118 2.45 -44.01 36.07
CA PRO A 118 1.02 -43.75 35.73
C PRO A 118 0.02 -44.28 36.82
N ASP A 119 -1.26 -43.87 36.83
CA ASP A 119 -2.42 -44.80 37.10
C ASP A 119 -3.83 -44.16 37.06
N ASP A 120 -4.74 -44.95 36.47
CA ASP A 120 -6.17 -45.20 36.77
C ASP A 120 -7.32 -44.16 36.70
N SER A 121 -8.18 -44.43 35.70
CA SER A 121 -9.64 -44.68 35.77
C SER A 121 -10.68 -43.55 35.65
N ASP A 122 -11.57 -43.83 34.68
CA ASP A 122 -13.04 -43.72 34.66
C ASP A 122 -13.82 -42.42 34.30
N ASP A 123 -14.69 -42.67 33.30
CA ASP A 123 -16.08 -42.25 33.13
C ASP A 123 -16.48 -40.92 32.42
N SER A 124 -16.98 -41.15 31.20
CA SER A 124 -18.22 -40.67 30.56
C SER A 124 -18.42 -39.20 30.17
N ASP A 125 -18.58 -39.01 28.87
CA ASP A 125 -19.69 -38.33 28.17
C ASP A 125 -20.39 -37.16 28.88
N ASP A 126 -20.16 -35.93 28.42
CA ASP A 126 -21.09 -35.26 27.49
C ASP A 126 -20.47 -33.92 27.03
N SER A 127 -20.42 -33.76 25.71
CA SER A 127 -19.91 -32.59 25.02
C SER A 127 -20.92 -31.45 25.10
N ASP A 128 -20.66 -30.44 25.93
CA ASP A 128 -21.25 -29.10 25.83
C ASP A 128 -20.36 -28.06 26.51
N ALA A 129 -19.09 -28.00 26.07
CA ALA A 129 -18.24 -26.84 26.36
C ALA A 129 -18.64 -25.71 25.41
N ALA A 130 -19.43 -24.79 25.96
CA ALA A 130 -19.80 -23.52 25.36
C ALA A 130 -18.57 -22.80 24.80
N ASP A 131 -18.47 -22.81 23.47
CA ASP A 131 -17.46 -22.06 22.72
C ASP A 131 -17.86 -20.59 22.69
N THR A 132 -17.28 -19.80 23.59
CA THR A 132 -17.21 -18.33 23.47
C THR A 132 -16.01 -17.81 24.25
N PRO A 133 -15.29 -16.78 23.77
CA PRO A 133 -15.12 -16.31 22.39
C PRO A 133 -13.67 -16.52 21.94
N ASP A 134 -13.46 -17.01 20.72
CA ASP A 134 -12.24 -16.67 20.01
C ASP A 134 -12.22 -15.14 19.91
N ALA A 135 -11.35 -14.52 20.71
CA ALA A 135 -11.02 -13.12 20.55
C ALA A 135 -10.53 -12.98 19.11
N PRO A 136 -11.16 -12.16 18.24
CA PRO A 136 -10.53 -11.83 16.98
C PRO A 136 -9.25 -11.08 17.36
N GLY A 137 -8.12 -11.79 17.24
CA GLY A 137 -6.80 -11.17 17.20
C GLY A 137 -6.89 -9.99 16.24
N ALA A 138 -6.28 -8.87 16.62
CA ALA A 138 -6.20 -7.69 15.79
C ALA A 138 -5.97 -8.11 14.32
N PRO A 139 -6.83 -7.71 13.36
CA PRO A 139 -6.62 -8.11 11.98
C PRO A 139 -5.22 -7.63 11.60
N ASP A 140 -4.35 -8.57 11.22
CA ASP A 140 -3.13 -8.25 10.52
C ASP A 140 -3.58 -7.64 9.19
N ARG A 141 -3.80 -6.32 9.20
CA ARG A 141 -4.43 -5.62 8.08
C ARG A 141 -3.44 -5.66 6.94
N ASP A 142 -3.79 -6.46 5.94
CA ASP A 142 -2.95 -6.73 4.81
C ASP A 142 -3.06 -5.59 3.78
N LEU A 143 -2.43 -4.46 4.14
CA LEU A 143 -2.56 -3.19 3.43
C LEU A 143 -1.41 -2.96 2.48
N ILE A 144 -1.68 -2.20 1.42
CA ILE A 144 -0.68 -1.76 0.44
C ILE A 144 -0.92 -0.27 0.17
N LEU A 145 0.13 0.54 0.29
CA LEU A 145 0.10 1.94 -0.12
C LEU A 145 0.52 2.04 -1.59
N VAL A 146 -0.31 2.67 -2.42
CA VAL A 146 -0.10 2.80 -3.87
C VAL A 146 -0.03 4.28 -4.25
N ILE A 147 1.07 4.67 -4.90
CA ILE A 147 1.36 6.07 -5.23
C ILE A 147 1.93 6.20 -6.64
N ALA A 148 1.48 7.18 -7.42
CA ALA A 148 2.07 7.54 -8.70
C ALA A 148 3.38 8.33 -8.52
N CYS A 149 4.33 8.14 -9.43
CA CYS A 149 5.61 8.84 -9.37
C CYS A 149 5.55 10.33 -9.78
N ASP A 150 4.40 10.81 -10.24
CA ASP A 150 4.21 12.14 -10.83
C ASP A 150 3.45 13.13 -9.94
N ILE A 151 3.24 12.80 -8.66
CA ILE A 151 2.62 13.66 -7.64
C ILE A 151 3.62 14.11 -6.55
N PRO A 152 4.62 14.93 -6.89
CA PRO A 152 5.75 15.25 -6.00
C PRO A 152 5.40 16.09 -4.78
N CYS A 153 4.24 16.76 -4.78
CA CYS A 153 3.77 17.60 -3.66
C CYS A 153 3.10 16.80 -2.53
N ILE A 154 2.99 15.48 -2.67
CA ILE A 154 2.32 14.64 -1.68
C ILE A 154 3.06 14.70 -0.33
N ARG A 155 2.29 14.74 0.77
CA ARG A 155 2.84 14.85 2.12
C ARG A 155 2.73 13.55 2.91
N SER A 156 3.74 13.27 3.71
CA SER A 156 3.80 12.06 4.55
C SER A 156 2.66 11.96 5.58
N ASP A 157 2.16 13.09 6.08
CA ASP A 157 1.05 13.11 7.06
C ASP A 157 -0.29 12.76 6.42
N VAL A 158 -0.54 13.20 5.18
CA VAL A 158 -1.70 12.77 4.40
C VAL A 158 -1.64 11.26 4.16
N LEU A 159 -0.50 10.73 3.73
CA LEU A 159 -0.32 9.30 3.50
C LEU A 159 -0.53 8.47 4.78
N ARG A 160 0.01 8.94 5.91
CA ARG A 160 -0.20 8.30 7.21
C ARG A 160 -1.67 8.33 7.60
N HIS A 161 -2.35 9.45 7.36
CA HIS A 161 -3.76 9.57 7.63
C HIS A 161 -4.61 8.60 6.80
N LEU A 162 -4.28 8.37 5.52
CA LEU A 162 -4.97 7.36 4.71
C LEU A 162 -4.85 5.95 5.32
N ILE A 163 -3.65 5.58 5.77
CA ILE A 163 -3.41 4.27 6.41
C ILE A 163 -4.18 4.16 7.74
N ASP A 164 -4.16 5.22 8.55
CA ASP A 164 -4.84 5.22 9.84
C ASP A 164 -6.38 5.23 9.69
N SER A 165 -6.90 5.82 8.61
CA SER A 165 -8.34 6.00 8.36
C SER A 165 -9.03 4.82 7.68
N ILE A 166 -8.30 3.94 7.00
CA ILE A 166 -8.92 2.89 6.16
C ILE A 166 -9.85 1.95 6.93
N GLY A 167 -9.61 1.71 8.21
CA GLY A 167 -10.47 0.84 9.03
C GLY A 167 -10.65 -0.54 8.40
N ASP A 168 -11.90 -0.93 8.17
CA ASP A 168 -12.27 -2.22 7.57
C ASP A 168 -12.71 -2.09 6.10
N HIS A 169 -12.52 -0.91 5.49
CA HIS A 169 -12.82 -0.65 4.09
C HIS A 169 -11.80 -1.33 3.17
N ASP A 170 -12.24 -1.66 1.96
CA ASP A 170 -11.38 -2.25 0.91
C ASP A 170 -10.31 -1.26 0.43
N ALA A 171 -10.61 0.04 0.46
CA ALA A 171 -9.69 1.11 0.08
C ALA A 171 -9.95 2.41 0.84
N ALA A 172 -8.90 3.20 1.05
CA ALA A 172 -8.98 4.59 1.47
C ALA A 172 -8.30 5.48 0.41
N VAL A 173 -9.10 6.33 -0.24
CA VAL A 173 -8.69 7.15 -1.38
C VAL A 173 -8.93 8.61 -1.02
N PRO A 174 -7.95 9.51 -1.25
CA PRO A 174 -8.15 10.92 -1.02
C PRO A 174 -9.09 11.49 -2.09
N LEU A 175 -10.05 12.29 -1.61
CA LEU A 175 -10.98 13.09 -2.41
C LEU A 175 -10.66 14.56 -2.17
N ALA A 176 -9.92 15.18 -3.10
CA ALA A 176 -9.50 16.58 -3.01
C ALA A 176 -10.01 17.35 -4.23
N GLY A 177 -10.64 18.50 -4.00
CA GLY A 177 -11.20 19.31 -5.09
C GLY A 177 -12.27 18.58 -5.92
N GLY A 178 -12.95 17.59 -5.32
CA GLY A 178 -13.95 16.75 -5.98
C GLY A 178 -13.40 15.63 -6.87
N LEU A 179 -12.09 15.38 -6.83
CA LEU A 179 -11.44 14.31 -7.59
C LEU A 179 -10.86 13.23 -6.65
N GLN A 180 -11.18 11.98 -6.94
CA GLN A 180 -10.50 10.83 -6.32
C GLN A 180 -9.11 10.66 -6.95
N HIS A 181 -8.12 10.29 -6.12
CA HIS A 181 -6.78 9.94 -6.60
C HIS A 181 -6.45 8.46 -6.34
N PRO A 182 -6.88 7.53 -7.22
CA PRO A 182 -6.72 6.09 -7.01
C PRO A 182 -5.26 5.62 -6.95
N LEU A 183 -4.35 6.36 -7.60
CA LEU A 183 -2.91 6.10 -7.53
C LEU A 183 -2.24 6.98 -6.46
N CYS A 184 -2.96 7.28 -5.38
CA CYS A 184 -2.45 7.87 -4.15
C CYS A 184 -3.35 7.38 -3.01
N ALA A 185 -3.40 6.07 -2.79
CA ALA A 185 -4.41 5.45 -1.95
C ALA A 185 -3.86 4.23 -1.21
N VAL A 186 -4.56 3.84 -0.15
CA VAL A 186 -4.31 2.59 0.57
C VAL A 186 -5.37 1.59 0.17
N TYR A 187 -4.96 0.34 -0.07
CA TYR A 187 -5.85 -0.74 -0.44
C TYR A 187 -5.61 -1.94 0.45
N HIS A 188 -6.68 -2.69 0.73
CA HIS A 188 -6.56 -4.02 1.31
C HIS A 188 -6.26 -5.05 0.20
N ARG A 189 -5.32 -5.97 0.47
CA ARG A 189 -4.89 -6.99 -0.50
C ARG A 189 -6.02 -7.94 -0.89
N SER A 190 -7.04 -8.09 -0.05
CA SER A 190 -8.26 -8.87 -0.34
C SER A 190 -8.98 -8.41 -1.61
N THR A 191 -8.71 -7.21 -2.12
CA THR A 191 -9.30 -6.73 -3.38
C THR A 191 -8.66 -7.35 -4.63
N LEU A 192 -7.55 -8.10 -4.50
CA LEU A 192 -6.85 -8.74 -5.62
C LEU A 192 -7.76 -9.61 -6.52
N PRO A 193 -8.63 -10.50 -6.00
CA PRO A 193 -9.51 -11.30 -6.85
C PRO A 193 -10.49 -10.45 -7.67
N MET A 194 -10.95 -9.32 -7.11
CA MET A 194 -11.81 -8.37 -7.84
C MET A 194 -11.02 -7.67 -8.96
N ILE A 195 -9.78 -7.26 -8.69
CA ILE A 195 -8.88 -6.70 -9.70
C ILE A 195 -8.71 -7.70 -10.86
N GLN A 196 -8.38 -8.95 -10.56
CA GLN A 196 -8.18 -10.01 -11.55
C GLN A 196 -9.44 -10.26 -12.39
N ASN A 197 -10.61 -10.39 -11.77
CA ASN A 197 -11.88 -10.58 -12.48
C ASN A 197 -12.17 -9.45 -13.48
N ARG A 198 -11.88 -8.21 -13.09
CA ARG A 198 -12.08 -7.05 -13.98
C ARG A 198 -11.12 -7.05 -15.16
N LEU A 199 -9.86 -7.40 -14.93
CA LEU A 199 -8.86 -7.52 -15.99
C LEU A 199 -9.21 -8.63 -16.98
N GLU A 200 -9.67 -9.79 -16.50
CA GLU A 200 -10.15 -10.89 -17.35
C GLU A 200 -11.34 -10.49 -18.24
N ARG A 201 -12.19 -9.58 -17.74
CA ARG A 201 -13.34 -9.03 -18.47
C ARG A 201 -12.99 -7.84 -19.37
N GLY A 202 -11.71 -7.45 -19.44
CA GLY A 202 -11.25 -6.32 -20.24
C GLY A 202 -11.68 -4.94 -19.69
N VAL A 203 -11.93 -4.83 -18.39
CA VAL A 203 -12.34 -3.59 -17.73
C VAL A 203 -11.19 -3.03 -16.90
N TYR A 204 -10.53 -1.99 -17.42
CA TYR A 204 -9.24 -1.49 -16.88
C TYR A 204 -9.32 -0.20 -16.06
N GLY A 205 -10.50 0.43 -15.97
CA GLY A 205 -10.65 1.75 -15.36
C GLY A 205 -10.60 1.72 -13.83
N MET A 206 -9.69 2.51 -13.23
CA MET A 206 -9.53 2.64 -11.77
C MET A 206 -10.79 3.16 -11.07
N LEU A 207 -11.42 4.21 -11.59
CA LEU A 207 -12.65 4.77 -10.96
C LEU A 207 -13.79 3.75 -10.97
N GLY A 208 -13.92 2.97 -12.04
CA GLY A 208 -14.91 1.90 -12.10
C GLY A 208 -14.58 0.73 -11.16
N PHE A 209 -13.30 0.56 -10.77
CA PHE A 209 -12.88 -0.40 -9.76
C PHE A 209 -13.21 0.12 -8.36
N LEU A 210 -12.89 1.38 -8.05
CA LEU A 210 -13.26 2.01 -6.77
C LEU A 210 -14.78 1.98 -6.53
N ALA A 211 -15.58 2.25 -7.57
CA ALA A 211 -17.04 2.17 -7.50
C ALA A 211 -17.59 0.74 -7.28
N ALA A 212 -16.74 -0.29 -7.37
CA ALA A 212 -17.12 -1.69 -7.24
C ALA A 212 -16.63 -2.35 -5.94
N ILE A 213 -15.97 -1.59 -5.06
CA ILE A 213 -15.46 -2.04 -3.76
C ILE A 213 -15.95 -1.11 -2.65
N ASP A 214 -15.78 -1.49 -1.39
CA ASP A 214 -16.06 -0.59 -0.27
C ASP A 214 -14.92 0.45 -0.12
N CYS A 215 -15.10 1.59 -0.77
CA CYS A 215 -14.10 2.66 -0.86
C CYS A 215 -14.45 3.82 0.08
N LEU A 216 -13.54 4.12 1.01
CA LEU A 216 -13.59 5.31 1.84
C LEU A 216 -12.99 6.52 1.12
N ASP A 217 -13.79 7.56 0.93
CA ASP A 217 -13.32 8.87 0.48
C ASP A 217 -12.79 9.69 1.66
N VAL A 218 -11.47 9.87 1.70
CA VAL A 218 -10.81 10.68 2.72
C VAL A 218 -10.73 12.12 2.21
N THR A 219 -11.51 13.01 2.83
CA THR A 219 -11.64 14.42 2.42
C THR A 219 -10.85 15.39 3.30
N HIS A 220 -10.40 14.94 4.47
CA HIS A 220 -9.72 15.77 5.46
C HIS A 220 -8.40 15.12 5.90
N ASP A 221 -7.47 15.92 6.42
CA ASP A 221 -6.26 15.44 7.09
C ASP A 221 -6.52 15.08 8.55
N ALA A 222 -5.49 14.59 9.25
CA ALA A 222 -5.57 14.19 10.65
C ALA A 222 -5.92 15.35 11.62
N SER A 223 -5.78 16.62 11.19
CA SER A 223 -6.17 17.79 11.96
C SER A 223 -7.63 18.20 11.74
N GLY A 224 -8.32 17.54 10.80
CA GLY A 224 -9.69 17.87 10.39
C GLY A 224 -9.76 19.01 9.38
N LYS A 225 -8.65 19.37 8.70
CA LYS A 225 -8.66 20.34 7.60
C LYS A 225 -8.91 19.62 6.28
N GLU A 226 -9.72 20.19 5.40
CA GLU A 226 -9.95 19.65 4.05
C GLU A 226 -8.61 19.48 3.30
N LEU A 227 -8.48 18.38 2.57
CA LEU A 227 -7.27 18.07 1.81
C LEU A 227 -7.06 19.11 0.71
N ASP A 228 -5.87 19.71 0.70
CA ASP A 228 -5.48 20.68 -0.33
C ASP A 228 -5.26 19.95 -1.67
N PRO A 229 -5.98 20.30 -2.74
CA PRO A 229 -5.77 19.72 -4.07
C PRO A 229 -4.33 19.89 -4.59
N ASN A 230 -3.59 20.88 -4.09
CA ASN A 230 -2.21 21.11 -4.50
C ASN A 230 -1.25 19.98 -4.07
N PHE A 231 -1.62 19.17 -3.07
CA PHE A 231 -0.82 17.99 -2.70
C PHE A 231 -0.87 16.88 -3.75
N PHE A 232 -1.82 16.93 -4.68
CA PHE A 232 -2.08 15.87 -5.67
C PHE A 232 -1.86 16.32 -7.12
N ILE A 233 -1.11 17.41 -7.34
CA ILE A 233 -0.79 17.91 -8.69
C ILE A 233 0.06 16.87 -9.44
N ASN A 234 -0.44 16.42 -10.58
CA ASN A 234 0.29 15.52 -11.47
C ASN A 234 1.12 16.31 -12.48
N VAL A 235 2.43 16.05 -12.55
CA VAL A 235 3.34 16.67 -13.51
C VAL A 235 3.15 16.08 -14.91
N ASN A 236 2.26 16.67 -15.72
CA ASN A 236 2.03 16.31 -17.12
C ASN A 236 2.55 17.35 -18.12
N THR A 237 2.48 18.63 -17.76
CA THR A 237 2.80 19.77 -18.62
C THR A 237 3.79 20.73 -17.94
N PRO A 238 4.40 21.68 -18.68
CA PRO A 238 5.25 22.71 -18.10
C PRO A 238 4.51 23.57 -17.06
N GLU A 239 3.22 23.85 -17.27
CA GLU A 239 2.40 24.60 -16.32
C GLU A 239 2.20 23.84 -15.01
N ASP A 240 2.07 22.51 -15.05
CA ASP A 240 2.04 21.68 -13.84
C ASP A 240 3.36 21.79 -13.06
N LEU A 241 4.49 21.86 -13.77
CA LEU A 241 5.81 21.98 -13.17
C LEU A 241 5.98 23.31 -12.42
N GLU A 242 5.45 24.41 -12.93
CA GLU A 242 5.44 25.70 -12.24
C GLU A 242 4.63 25.61 -10.94
N ARG A 243 3.41 25.07 -11.01
CA ARG A 243 2.56 24.89 -9.81
C ARG A 243 3.21 23.99 -8.76
N VAL A 244 3.92 22.95 -9.19
CA VAL A 244 4.67 22.07 -8.29
C VAL A 244 5.85 22.79 -7.65
N ARG A 245 6.58 23.63 -8.40
CA ARG A 245 7.66 24.46 -7.82
C ARG A 245 7.13 25.41 -6.78
N ASP A 246 6.03 26.11 -7.06
CA ASP A 246 5.41 27.02 -6.10
C ASP A 246 4.97 26.28 -4.82
N CYS A 247 4.52 25.03 -4.94
CA CYS A 247 4.12 24.22 -3.79
C CYS A 247 5.29 23.68 -2.96
N ILE A 248 6.44 23.41 -3.58
CA ILE A 248 7.62 22.80 -2.92
C ILE A 248 8.61 23.86 -2.42
N GLU A 249 8.72 24.97 -3.14
CA GLU A 249 9.68 26.05 -2.86
C GLU A 249 9.05 27.26 -2.16
N GLY A 250 7.71 27.39 -2.20
CA GLY A 250 6.94 28.45 -1.52
C GLY A 250 6.65 28.15 -0.06
#